data_AF-A0A953CRQ1-F1
#
_entry.id   AF-A0A953CRQ1-F1
#
_cell.length_a   1.000
_cell.length_b   1.000
_cell.length_c   1.000
_cell.angle_alpha   90.00
_cell.angle_beta   90.00
_cell.angle_gamma   90.00
#
_symmetry.space_group_name_H-M   'P 1'
#
loop_
_entity.id
_entity.type
_entity.pdbx_description
1 polymer ?
#
loop_
_entity_poly.entity_id
_entity_poly.type
_entity_poly.pdbx_seq_one_letter_code
_entity_poly.pdbx_strand_id
1 'polypeptide(L)'
;MKVRSALNNAFLSIALGAIFVGLVKIDHFQIRDFASFLLFFVFFRIKMWMDDAVYFQKTVRKSIFFDLGIVLAIIAWSLWAIAGYTIKDTQQSYEYTMWSIIFLTLWILCDAIDQGNFGEGRPLFIILNLVYIAVLLFLTCDKCSLPFAKEHLVYILVGGTVLDFLFTGSLKNFRDDTT
;
A
#
# COMPACT_ATOMS: atom_id res chain seq x y z
N MET A 1 19.93 -11.44 -2.77
CA MET A 1 19.58 -10.22 -2.00
C MET A 1 19.62 -8.95 -2.84
N LYS A 2 20.73 -8.62 -3.52
CA LYS A 2 20.88 -7.39 -4.34
C LYS A 2 19.81 -7.20 -5.42
N VAL A 3 19.46 -8.24 -6.17
CA VAL A 3 18.45 -8.16 -7.25
C VAL A 3 17.05 -7.80 -6.73
N ARG A 4 16.63 -8.33 -5.58
CA ARG A 4 15.29 -8.09 -5.01
C ARG A 4 15.13 -6.66 -4.49
N SER A 5 16.16 -6.14 -3.81
CA SER A 5 16.20 -4.75 -3.38
C SER A 5 16.24 -3.79 -4.57
N ALA A 6 17.01 -4.11 -5.62
CA ALA A 6 17.01 -3.34 -6.86
C ALA A 6 15.63 -3.31 -7.53
N LEU A 7 14.92 -4.45 -7.54
CA LEU A 7 13.56 -4.54 -8.08
C LEU A 7 12.57 -3.63 -7.31
N ASN A 8 12.56 -3.70 -5.97
CA ASN A 8 11.70 -2.83 -5.16
C ASN A 8 12.00 -1.33 -5.40
N ASN A 9 13.28 -0.96 -5.48
CA ASN A 9 13.69 0.42 -5.78
C ASN A 9 13.26 0.87 -7.20
N ALA A 10 13.34 -0.03 -8.18
CA ALA A 10 12.87 0.24 -9.54
C ALA A 10 11.36 0.49 -9.55
N PHE A 11 10.57 -0.33 -8.85
CA PHE A 11 9.13 -0.12 -8.74
C PHE A 11 8.75 1.13 -7.95
N LEU A 12 9.51 1.50 -6.92
CA LEU A 12 9.33 2.81 -6.27
C LEU A 12 9.56 3.95 -7.27
N SER A 13 10.65 3.90 -8.03
CA SER A 13 10.98 4.92 -9.04
C SER A 13 9.90 5.01 -10.13
N ILE A 14 9.41 3.87 -10.60
CA ILE A 14 8.30 3.78 -11.56
C ILE A 14 7.02 4.38 -10.97
N ALA A 15 6.68 4.06 -9.72
CA ALA A 15 5.50 4.61 -9.05
C ALA A 15 5.60 6.13 -8.89
N LEU A 16 6.75 6.65 -8.45
CA LEU A 16 6.96 8.10 -8.33
C LEU A 16 6.91 8.80 -9.70
N GLY A 17 7.51 8.20 -10.73
CA GLY A 17 7.42 8.71 -12.10
C GLY A 17 5.98 8.70 -12.63
N ALA A 18 5.22 7.65 -12.36
CA ALA A 18 3.82 7.53 -12.75
C ALA A 18 2.96 8.60 -12.05
N ILE A 19 3.16 8.82 -10.74
CA ILE A 19 2.51 9.90 -9.99
C ILE A 19 2.83 11.24 -10.63
N PHE A 20 4.11 11.53 -10.93
CA PHE A 20 4.49 12.79 -11.55
C PHE A 20 3.79 13.02 -12.90
N VAL A 21 3.80 12.00 -13.77
CA VAL A 21 3.10 12.04 -15.06
C VAL A 21 1.59 12.23 -14.87
N GLY A 22 1.01 11.60 -13.86
CA GLY A 22 -0.39 11.76 -13.50
C GLY A 22 -0.73 13.17 -13.03
N LEU A 23 0.07 13.74 -12.13
CA LEU A 23 -0.12 15.07 -11.56
C LEU A 23 -0.02 16.17 -12.62
N VAL A 24 0.87 16.04 -13.60
CA VAL A 24 0.99 17.01 -14.72
C VAL A 24 -0.29 17.08 -15.57
N LYS A 25 -1.17 16.08 -15.49
CA LYS A 25 -2.45 16.05 -16.22
C LYS A 25 -3.62 16.66 -15.44
N ILE A 26 -3.42 17.02 -14.16
CA ILE A 26 -4.46 17.55 -13.27
C ILE A 26 -4.56 19.08 -13.44
N ASP A 27 -5.80 19.58 -13.55
CA ASP A 27 -6.07 21.02 -13.58
C ASP A 27 -5.95 21.63 -12.18
N HIS A 28 -5.44 22.86 -12.07
CA HIS A 28 -5.10 23.49 -10.78
C HIS A 28 -6.26 23.54 -9.77
N PHE A 29 -7.50 23.60 -10.27
CA PHE A 29 -8.72 23.64 -9.44
C PHE A 29 -9.06 22.31 -8.75
N GLN A 30 -8.53 21.18 -9.22
CA GLN A 30 -8.81 19.85 -8.65
C GLN A 30 -7.78 19.42 -7.59
N ILE A 31 -6.65 20.13 -7.47
CA ILE A 31 -5.55 19.74 -6.58
C ILE A 31 -5.95 19.75 -5.11
N ARG A 32 -6.80 20.71 -4.69
CA ARG A 32 -7.21 20.85 -3.27
C ARG A 32 -8.00 19.63 -2.79
N ASP A 33 -8.94 19.17 -3.59
CA ASP A 33 -9.80 18.03 -3.27
C ASP A 33 -9.01 16.71 -3.33
N PHE A 34 -7.91 16.72 -4.08
CA PHE A 34 -7.06 15.56 -4.32
C PHE A 34 -5.88 15.44 -3.35
N ALA A 35 -5.51 16.52 -2.66
CA ALA A 35 -4.31 16.58 -1.83
C ALA A 35 -4.26 15.50 -0.74
N SER A 36 -5.37 15.26 -0.05
CA SER A 36 -5.45 14.26 1.02
C SER A 36 -5.28 12.84 0.50
N PHE A 37 -5.85 12.53 -0.66
CA PHE A 37 -5.66 11.21 -1.28
C PHE A 37 -4.23 11.04 -1.80
N LEU A 38 -3.65 12.09 -2.42
CA LEU A 38 -2.24 12.06 -2.83
C LEU A 38 -1.31 11.81 -1.64
N LEU A 39 -1.58 12.42 -0.48
CA LEU A 39 -0.84 12.15 0.74
C LEU A 39 -0.94 10.67 1.12
N PHE A 40 -2.14 10.13 1.26
CA PHE A 40 -2.33 8.69 1.49
C PHE A 40 -1.53 7.84 0.49
N PHE A 41 -1.65 8.16 -0.79
CA PHE A 41 -1.03 7.42 -1.88
C PHE A 41 0.51 7.42 -1.79
N VAL A 42 1.12 8.57 -1.52
CA VAL A 42 2.58 8.67 -1.40
C VAL A 42 3.07 8.00 -0.12
N PHE A 43 2.44 8.30 1.02
CA PHE A 43 2.85 7.75 2.32
C PHE A 43 2.70 6.23 2.36
N PHE A 44 1.60 5.69 1.85
CA PHE A 44 1.39 4.25 1.81
C PHE A 44 2.39 3.57 0.86
N ARG A 45 2.76 4.18 -0.28
CA ARG A 45 3.80 3.61 -1.14
C ARG A 45 5.16 3.54 -0.46
N ILE A 46 5.54 4.60 0.25
CA ILE A 46 6.79 4.66 1.01
C ILE A 46 6.77 3.57 2.09
N LYS A 47 5.65 3.42 2.80
CA LYS A 47 5.46 2.37 3.81
C LYS A 47 5.69 0.98 3.22
N MET A 48 4.99 0.66 2.12
CA MET A 48 5.18 -0.61 1.41
C MET A 48 6.65 -0.81 1.02
N TRP A 49 7.30 0.21 0.45
CA TRP A 49 8.70 0.10 0.05
C TRP A 49 9.63 -0.24 1.24
N MET A 50 9.38 0.36 2.41
CA MET A 50 10.13 0.06 3.64
C MET A 50 9.89 -1.37 4.12
N ASP A 51 8.63 -1.82 4.15
CA ASP A 51 8.27 -3.18 4.59
C ASP A 51 8.88 -4.23 3.67
N ASP A 52 8.80 -4.01 2.36
CA ASP A 52 9.38 -4.88 1.33
C ASP A 52 10.90 -4.98 1.46
N ALA A 53 11.56 -3.85 1.77
CA ALA A 53 13.00 -3.84 2.00
C ALA A 53 13.39 -4.68 3.22
N VAL A 54 12.65 -4.58 4.33
CA VAL A 54 12.87 -5.42 5.52
C VAL A 54 12.59 -6.89 5.21
N TYR A 55 11.53 -7.16 4.46
CA TYR A 55 11.16 -8.52 4.06
C TYR A 55 12.30 -9.19 3.28
N PHE A 56 12.76 -8.58 2.19
CA PHE A 56 13.77 -9.17 1.31
C PHE A 56 15.15 -9.38 1.96
N GLN A 57 15.42 -8.71 3.09
CA GLN A 57 16.60 -8.91 3.93
C GLN A 57 16.48 -10.15 4.82
N LYS A 58 15.27 -10.46 5.32
CA LYS A 58 15.04 -11.57 6.26
C LYS A 58 14.88 -12.93 5.59
N THR A 59 14.39 -12.98 4.34
CA THR A 59 14.02 -14.27 3.71
C THR A 59 15.20 -14.96 3.03
N VAL A 60 15.65 -16.05 3.66
CA VAL A 60 16.68 -16.99 3.15
C VAL A 60 16.05 -18.21 2.46
N ARG A 61 14.81 -18.57 2.81
CA ARG A 61 14.12 -19.77 2.28
C ARG A 61 13.46 -19.52 0.92
N LYS A 62 13.50 -20.54 0.06
CA LYS A 62 12.77 -20.63 -1.21
C LYS A 62 11.66 -21.66 -1.03
N SER A 63 10.43 -21.21 -0.83
CA SER A 63 9.23 -22.05 -0.83
C SER A 63 8.29 -21.60 -1.94
N ILE A 64 7.28 -22.42 -2.24
CA ILE A 64 6.26 -22.05 -3.22
C ILE A 64 5.47 -20.79 -2.80
N PHE A 65 5.26 -20.60 -1.49
CA PHE A 65 4.60 -19.42 -0.94
C PHE A 65 5.47 -18.17 -1.03
N PHE A 66 6.80 -18.34 -0.93
CA PHE A 66 7.75 -17.26 -1.17
C PHE A 66 7.72 -16.78 -2.63
N ASP A 67 7.75 -17.70 -3.59
CA ASP A 67 7.70 -17.37 -5.03
C ASP A 67 6.34 -16.73 -5.40
N LEU A 68 5.24 -17.28 -4.88
CA LEU A 68 3.91 -16.69 -5.03
C LEU A 68 3.85 -15.28 -4.43
N GLY A 69 4.41 -15.07 -3.24
CA GLY A 69 4.49 -13.77 -2.59
C GLY A 69 5.21 -12.72 -3.44
N ILE A 70 6.31 -13.08 -4.10
CA ILE A 70 7.01 -12.18 -5.03
C ILE A 70 6.12 -11.80 -6.21
N VAL A 71 5.40 -12.76 -6.81
CA VAL A 71 4.49 -12.47 -7.93
C VAL A 71 3.37 -11.53 -7.48
N LEU A 72 2.77 -11.77 -6.32
CA LEU A 72 1.74 -10.90 -5.74
C LEU A 72 2.27 -9.49 -5.47
N ALA A 73 3.50 -9.35 -4.97
CA ALA A 73 4.15 -8.07 -4.75
C ALA A 73 4.34 -7.29 -6.06
N ILE A 74 4.83 -7.95 -7.11
CA ILE A 74 5.02 -7.34 -8.44
C ILE A 74 3.68 -6.85 -9.02
N ILE A 75 2.62 -7.65 -8.89
CA ILE A 75 1.27 -7.27 -9.32
C ILE A 75 0.79 -6.05 -8.54
N ALA A 76 0.92 -6.07 -7.20
CA ALA A 76 0.55 -4.96 -6.34
C ALA A 76 1.29 -3.67 -6.73
N TRP A 77 2.61 -3.72 -6.89
CA TRP A 77 3.40 -2.55 -7.27
C TRP A 77 3.04 -2.02 -8.66
N SER A 78 2.74 -2.91 -9.61
CA SER A 78 2.31 -2.52 -10.96
C SER A 78 0.96 -1.81 -10.92
N LEU A 79 -0.01 -2.35 -10.18
CA LEU A 79 -1.31 -1.71 -9.96
C LEU A 79 -1.16 -0.35 -9.27
N TRP A 80 -0.24 -0.23 -8.31
CA TRP A 80 0.06 1.04 -7.68
C TRP A 80 0.61 2.06 -8.69
N ALA A 81 1.54 1.65 -9.56
CA ALA A 81 2.04 2.54 -10.61
C ALA A 81 0.93 2.97 -11.58
N ILE A 82 0.04 2.05 -11.97
CA ILE A 82 -1.12 2.36 -12.81
C ILE A 82 -2.04 3.36 -12.10
N ALA A 83 -2.35 3.14 -10.82
CA ALA A 83 -3.17 4.05 -10.03
C ALA A 83 -2.59 5.48 -9.98
N GLY A 84 -1.26 5.60 -9.88
CA GLY A 84 -0.55 6.88 -9.91
C GLY A 84 -0.56 7.54 -11.29
N TYR A 85 -0.54 6.74 -12.36
CA TYR A 85 -0.67 7.25 -13.73
C TYR A 85 -2.09 7.73 -14.06
N THR A 86 -3.10 7.02 -13.56
CA THR A 86 -4.54 7.33 -13.76
C THR A 86 -5.08 8.29 -12.72
N ILE A 87 -4.23 8.92 -11.91
CA ILE A 87 -4.59 9.77 -10.77
C ILE A 87 -5.53 10.94 -11.12
N LYS A 88 -5.56 11.37 -12.40
CA LYS A 88 -6.54 12.35 -12.92
C LYS A 88 -7.97 11.83 -12.86
N ASP A 89 -8.17 10.54 -13.12
CA ASP A 89 -9.44 9.85 -12.93
C ASP A 89 -9.43 9.23 -11.53
N THR A 90 -9.96 9.99 -10.58
CA THR A 90 -9.96 9.64 -9.16
C THR A 90 -10.62 8.29 -8.90
N GLN A 91 -11.68 7.95 -9.63
CA GLN A 91 -12.38 6.68 -9.47
C GLN A 91 -11.51 5.52 -9.92
N GLN A 92 -10.93 5.59 -11.12
CA GLN A 92 -9.99 4.56 -11.59
C GLN A 92 -8.77 4.45 -10.66
N SER A 93 -8.24 5.57 -10.19
CA SER A 93 -7.12 5.58 -9.25
C SER A 93 -7.47 4.86 -7.95
N TYR A 94 -8.66 5.08 -7.39
CA TYR A 94 -9.14 4.36 -6.20
C TYR A 94 -9.28 2.86 -6.45
N GLU A 95 -9.83 2.45 -7.61
CA GLU A 95 -9.98 1.04 -7.96
C GLU A 95 -8.62 0.32 -8.06
N TYR A 96 -7.66 0.89 -8.79
CA TYR A 96 -6.33 0.30 -8.91
C TYR A 96 -5.59 0.28 -7.56
N THR A 97 -5.77 1.31 -6.73
CA THR A 97 -5.22 1.35 -5.37
C THR A 97 -5.82 0.23 -4.51
N MET A 98 -7.14 0.04 -4.57
CA MET A 98 -7.85 -1.02 -3.84
C MET A 98 -7.34 -2.39 -4.25
N TRP A 99 -7.24 -2.66 -5.56
CA TRP A 99 -6.70 -3.93 -6.06
C TRP A 99 -5.26 -4.13 -5.61
N SER A 100 -4.42 -3.10 -5.66
CA SER A 100 -3.05 -3.18 -5.17
C SER A 100 -2.98 -3.61 -3.70
N ILE A 101 -3.81 -3.01 -2.83
CA ILE A 101 -3.87 -3.36 -1.39
C ILE A 101 -4.39 -4.79 -1.19
N ILE A 102 -5.34 -5.27 -2.01
CA ILE A 102 -5.79 -6.66 -1.98
C ILE A 102 -4.62 -7.61 -2.24
N PHE A 103 -3.85 -7.39 -3.32
CA PHE A 103 -2.68 -8.21 -3.65
C PHE A 103 -1.59 -8.13 -2.58
N LEU A 104 -1.39 -6.96 -1.97
CA LEU A 104 -0.47 -6.79 -0.85
C LEU A 104 -0.91 -7.61 0.36
N THR A 105 -2.21 -7.62 0.67
CA THR A 105 -2.77 -8.38 1.79
C THR A 105 -2.60 -9.88 1.57
N LEU A 106 -2.85 -10.35 0.34
CA LEU A 106 -2.60 -11.76 -0.03
C LEU A 106 -1.13 -12.14 0.08
N TRP A 107 -0.22 -11.23 -0.26
CA TRP A 107 1.20 -11.45 -0.06
C TRP A 107 1.57 -11.57 1.42
N ILE A 108 1.07 -10.67 2.29
CA ILE A 108 1.29 -10.76 3.75
C ILE A 108 0.79 -12.10 4.30
N LEU A 109 -0.34 -12.61 3.79
CA LEU A 109 -0.86 -13.94 4.14
C LEU A 109 0.06 -15.07 3.67
N CYS A 110 0.54 -15.02 2.42
CA CYS A 110 1.48 -16.01 1.90
C CYS A 110 2.76 -16.07 2.76
N ASP A 111 3.27 -14.91 3.15
CA ASP A 111 4.43 -14.83 4.03
C ASP A 111 4.15 -15.34 5.45
N ALA A 112 2.95 -15.07 6.00
CA ALA A 112 2.56 -15.59 7.31
C ALA A 112 2.48 -17.13 7.31
N ILE A 113 1.94 -17.70 6.23
CA ILE A 113 1.89 -19.15 6.00
C ILE A 113 3.30 -19.72 5.86
N ASP A 114 4.17 -19.10 5.07
CA ASP A 114 5.55 -19.57 4.85
C ASP A 114 6.37 -19.60 6.15
N GLN A 115 6.21 -18.58 6.98
CA GLN A 115 6.91 -18.50 8.27
C GLN A 115 6.27 -19.37 9.36
N GLY A 116 5.11 -19.97 9.10
CA GLY A 116 4.36 -20.77 10.07
C GLY A 116 3.99 -19.99 11.33
N ASN A 117 3.98 -18.65 11.27
CA ASN A 117 3.78 -17.80 12.43
C ASN A 117 3.00 -16.54 12.05
N PHE A 118 1.81 -16.39 12.64
CA PHE A 118 1.06 -15.13 12.68
C PHE A 118 1.56 -14.28 13.85
N GLY A 119 2.84 -13.92 13.85
CA GLY A 119 3.45 -13.16 14.92
C GLY A 119 2.70 -11.85 15.21
N GLU A 120 2.90 -11.32 16.42
CA GLU A 120 2.28 -10.09 16.89
C GLU A 120 2.52 -8.95 15.89
N GLY A 121 1.43 -8.33 15.42
CA GLY A 121 1.43 -7.26 14.42
C GLY A 121 0.87 -7.66 13.05
N ARG A 122 1.07 -8.91 12.56
CA ARG A 122 0.53 -9.34 11.25
C ARG A 122 -1.00 -9.24 11.15
N PRO A 123 -1.79 -9.65 12.16
CA PRO A 123 -3.24 -9.50 12.13
C PRO A 123 -3.67 -8.03 12.05
N LEU A 124 -2.96 -7.14 12.73
CA LEU A 124 -3.25 -5.70 12.70
C LEU A 124 -3.07 -5.12 11.30
N PHE A 125 -1.97 -5.47 10.60
CA PHE A 125 -1.75 -5.03 9.21
C PHE A 125 -2.85 -5.53 8.27
N ILE A 126 -3.27 -6.79 8.41
CA ILE A 126 -4.37 -7.34 7.59
C ILE A 126 -5.67 -6.57 7.86
N ILE A 127 -5.99 -6.31 9.13
CA ILE A 127 -7.18 -5.53 9.50
C ILE A 127 -7.11 -4.11 8.92
N LEU A 128 -5.98 -3.43 9.05
CA LEU A 128 -5.80 -2.08 8.48
C LEU A 128 -5.97 -2.08 6.96
N ASN A 129 -5.38 -3.05 6.26
CA ASN A 129 -5.57 -3.19 4.81
C ASN A 129 -7.03 -3.46 4.44
N LEU A 130 -7.75 -4.29 5.20
CA LEU A 130 -9.18 -4.52 4.99
C LEU A 130 -9.99 -3.23 5.20
N VAL A 131 -9.63 -2.41 6.18
CA VAL A 131 -10.25 -1.08 6.38
C VAL A 131 -9.95 -0.18 5.18
N TYR A 132 -8.72 -0.12 4.67
CA TYR A 132 -8.40 0.66 3.47
C TYR A 132 -9.18 0.18 2.25
N ILE A 133 -9.28 -1.13 2.04
CA ILE A 133 -10.05 -1.73 0.95
C ILE A 133 -11.52 -1.34 1.08
N ALA A 134 -12.11 -1.44 2.27
CA ALA A 134 -13.49 -1.06 2.50
C ALA A 134 -13.71 0.44 2.21
N VAL A 135 -12.83 1.30 2.69
CA VAL A 135 -12.91 2.75 2.45
C VAL A 135 -12.78 3.08 0.96
N LEU A 136 -11.81 2.48 0.25
CA LEU A 136 -11.65 2.66 -1.19
C LEU A 136 -12.84 2.13 -1.97
N LEU A 137 -13.41 0.99 -1.58
CA LEU A 137 -14.63 0.44 -2.18
C LEU A 137 -15.79 1.45 -2.04
N PHE A 138 -15.98 2.03 -0.86
CA PHE A 138 -16.98 3.09 -0.65
C PHE A 138 -16.72 4.32 -1.52
N LEU A 139 -15.45 4.72 -1.68
CA LEU A 139 -15.07 5.86 -2.52
C LEU A 139 -15.30 5.60 -4.02
N THR A 140 -15.20 4.35 -4.47
CA THR A 140 -15.47 3.93 -5.86
C THR A 140 -16.96 3.74 -6.17
N CYS A 141 -17.81 3.54 -5.15
CA CYS A 141 -19.25 3.39 -5.34
C CYS A 141 -19.98 4.74 -5.38
N ASP A 142 -20.26 5.26 -6.57
CA ASP A 142 -20.98 6.53 -6.74
C ASP A 142 -22.41 6.54 -6.16
N LYS A 143 -23.03 5.37 -6.04
CA LYS A 143 -24.38 5.24 -5.46
C LYS A 143 -24.39 5.12 -3.94
N CYS A 144 -23.23 4.92 -3.30
CA CYS A 144 -23.13 4.55 -1.89
C CYS A 144 -22.80 5.72 -0.95
N SER A 145 -22.46 6.91 -1.46
CA SER A 145 -21.92 7.99 -0.61
C SER A 145 -22.51 9.36 -0.90
N LEU A 146 -22.90 10.08 0.16
CA LEU A 146 -23.09 11.53 0.11
C LEU A 146 -21.72 12.22 -0.08
N PRO A 147 -21.63 13.36 -0.80
CA PRO A 147 -20.35 14.04 -1.09
C PRO A 147 -19.54 14.34 0.17
N PHE A 148 -20.21 14.75 1.25
CA PHE A 148 -19.60 15.03 2.56
C PHE A 148 -18.93 13.80 3.19
N ALA A 149 -19.45 12.59 2.94
CA ALA A 149 -18.84 11.37 3.45
C ALA A 149 -17.52 11.05 2.73
N LYS A 150 -17.38 11.37 1.44
CA LYS A 150 -16.17 11.05 0.67
C LYS A 150 -14.93 11.77 1.22
N GLU A 151 -15.02 13.04 1.60
CA GLU A 151 -13.89 13.78 2.18
C GLU A 151 -13.42 13.17 3.51
N HIS A 152 -14.36 12.81 4.40
CA HIS A 152 -14.04 12.19 5.68
C HIS A 152 -13.40 10.81 5.54
N LEU A 153 -13.85 10.03 4.56
CA LEU A 153 -13.27 8.72 4.26
C LEU A 153 -11.79 8.83 3.85
N VAL A 154 -11.40 9.87 3.10
CA VAL A 154 -9.98 10.08 2.75
C VAL A 154 -9.13 10.40 3.98
N TYR A 155 -9.66 11.12 4.98
CA TYR A 155 -8.93 11.34 6.23
C TYR A 155 -8.74 10.04 7.03
N ILE A 156 -9.65 9.07 6.91
CA ILE A 156 -9.46 7.74 7.51
C ILE A 156 -8.29 7.01 6.84
N LEU A 157 -8.13 7.13 5.51
CA LEU A 157 -6.99 6.55 4.78
C LEU A 157 -5.66 7.15 5.26
N VAL A 158 -5.59 8.48 5.36
CA VAL A 158 -4.39 9.20 5.82
C VAL A 158 -4.10 8.85 7.29
N GLY A 159 -5.09 8.99 8.17
CA GLY A 159 -4.96 8.71 9.60
C GLY A 159 -4.58 7.27 9.87
N GLY A 160 -5.18 6.31 9.17
CA GLY A 160 -4.81 4.91 9.24
C GLY A 160 -3.36 4.69 8.81
N THR A 161 -2.91 5.31 7.73
CA THR A 161 -1.51 5.17 7.26
C THR A 161 -0.52 5.70 8.29
N VAL A 162 -0.84 6.83 8.94
CA VAL A 162 -0.03 7.37 10.04
C VAL A 162 0.01 6.39 11.22
N LEU A 163 -1.13 5.83 11.62
CA LEU A 163 -1.18 4.79 12.66
C LEU A 163 -0.32 3.59 12.26
N ASP A 164 -0.38 3.16 11.01
CA ASP A 164 0.40 2.04 10.50
C ASP A 164 1.91 2.29 10.58
N PHE A 165 2.37 3.51 10.27
CA PHE A 165 3.76 3.93 10.49
C PHE A 165 4.15 3.87 11.97
N LEU A 166 3.29 4.37 12.87
CA LEU A 166 3.56 4.39 14.31
C LEU A 166 3.65 2.97 14.89
N PHE A 167 2.74 2.08 14.52
CA PHE A 167 2.75 0.69 14.98
C PHE A 167 3.93 -0.10 14.41
N THR A 168 4.33 0.14 13.16
CA THR A 168 5.49 -0.51 12.55
C THR A 168 6.80 -0.07 13.21
N GLY A 169 6.92 1.21 13.58
CA GLY A 169 8.06 1.72 14.36
C GLY A 169 8.11 1.13 15.78
N SER A 170 6.96 1.05 16.45
CA SER A 170 6.84 0.49 17.80
C SER A 170 7.21 -1.00 17.86
N LEU A 171 6.76 -1.80 16.88
CA LEU A 171 7.05 -3.25 16.81
C LEU A 171 8.53 -3.56 16.52
N LYS A 172 9.28 -2.63 15.91
CA LYS A 172 10.73 -2.76 15.74
C LYS A 172 11.46 -2.68 17.09
N ASN A 173 11.05 -1.76 17.95
CA ASN A 173 11.67 -1.55 19.27
C ASN A 173 11.35 -2.69 20.25
N PHE A 174 10.13 -3.23 20.24
CA PHE A 174 9.76 -4.37 21.11
C PHE A 174 10.54 -5.67 20.80
N ARG A 175 11.03 -5.81 19.55
CA ARG A 175 11.77 -7.00 19.13
C ARG A 175 13.26 -6.94 19.47
N ASP A 176 13.82 -5.74 19.60
CA ASP A 176 15.22 -5.55 20.00
C ASP A 176 15.41 -5.68 21.53
N ASP A 177 14.35 -5.51 22.32
CA ASP A 177 14.37 -5.69 23.79
C ASP A 177 14.16 -7.15 24.24
N THR A 178 13.96 -8.09 23.31
CA THR A 178 13.68 -9.52 23.61
C THR A 178 14.71 -10.50 23.05
N THR A 179 15.85 -10.02 22.56
CA THR A 179 17.04 -10.81 22.20
C THR A 179 18.22 -10.46 23.08
#